data_AF-A0AAE3SKN3-F1
#
_entry.id   AF-A0AAE3SKN3-F1
#
_cell.length_a   1.000
_cell.length_b   1.000
_cell.length_c   1.000
_cell.angle_alpha   90.00
_cell.angle_beta   90.00
_cell.angle_gamma   90.00
#
_symmetry.space_group_name_H-M   'P 1'
#
loop_
_entity.id
_entity.type
_entity.pdbx_description
1 polymer ?
#
loop_
_entity_poly.entity_id
_entity_poly.type
_entity_poly.pdbx_seq_one_letter_code
_entity_poly.pdbx_strand_id
1 'polypeptide(L)'
;MIIFGPVPSRRLITSLGINNILPPKQCSYSCVYCQVGETSNKSMFRTELYKPQHIYEKVKSHLKKIDLTHRPKYLTIVANGEPTLDINLGTLIRQLQQLGLPVAVITNASLLDKEHTRNDLYNADWVSVKIDSVNEASWKKINRPYIWLNLDAILEGIKIFSNDYKGILNTETMLVEGYNDSISDIQNTAKFISGLKPNKAYISIPTRPPVEKGVKPVSEARIAEAWQIFKNHNINVETLTGFEGTDTGYTGDAQADILTISSVHPLREDTIDELLEKDSADHSVLEQLIQNGKIKKSSFNGFNYYTRTYNT
;
A
#
# COMPACT_ATOMS: atom_id res chain seq x y z
N MET A 1 3.98 13.02 3.68
CA MET A 1 3.56 13.20 5.08
C MET A 1 3.96 11.96 5.88
N ILE A 2 4.00 12.02 7.21
CA ILE A 2 4.35 10.87 8.08
C ILE A 2 3.10 10.11 8.56
N ILE A 3 1.96 10.78 8.72
CA ILE A 3 0.71 10.21 9.27
C ILE A 3 -0.47 10.68 8.43
N PHE A 4 -1.46 9.81 8.21
CA PHE A 4 -2.72 10.14 7.55
C PHE A 4 -3.86 9.25 8.05
N GLY A 5 -5.08 9.80 8.06
CA GLY A 5 -6.27 9.15 8.63
C GLY A 5 -6.50 9.51 10.11
N PRO A 6 -7.33 8.74 10.84
CA PRO A 6 -7.84 7.40 10.51
C PRO A 6 -8.72 7.37 9.27
N VAL A 7 -8.66 6.27 8.52
CA VAL A 7 -9.55 6.02 7.37
C VAL A 7 -10.16 4.63 7.46
N PRO A 8 -11.35 4.42 6.87
CA PRO A 8 -11.85 3.08 6.59
C PRO A 8 -10.81 2.26 5.82
N SER A 9 -10.54 1.05 6.30
CA SER A 9 -9.60 0.13 5.66
C SER A 9 -10.35 -1.06 5.13
N ARG A 10 -10.16 -1.35 3.84
CA ARG A 10 -10.67 -2.57 3.21
C ARG A 10 -10.15 -3.86 3.86
N ARG A 11 -9.06 -3.76 4.63
CA ARG A 11 -8.37 -4.90 5.23
C ARG A 11 -8.56 -4.97 6.75
N LEU A 12 -8.57 -3.82 7.41
CA LEU A 12 -8.39 -3.68 8.86
C LEU A 12 -9.50 -2.86 9.55
N ILE A 13 -10.66 -2.68 8.89
CA ILE A 13 -11.83 -1.91 9.37
C ILE A 13 -11.54 -0.41 9.43
N THR A 14 -10.73 0.06 10.39
CA THR A 14 -10.23 1.45 10.46
C THR A 14 -8.76 1.45 10.86
N SER A 15 -7.97 2.28 10.19
CA SER A 15 -6.53 2.35 10.44
C SER A 15 -5.99 3.76 10.34
N LEU A 16 -4.99 4.06 11.16
CA LEU A 16 -4.13 5.23 11.01
C LEU A 16 -2.90 4.85 10.19
N GLY A 17 -2.76 5.44 9.01
CA GLY A 17 -1.64 5.22 8.12
C GLY A 17 -0.38 5.95 8.59
N ILE A 18 0.75 5.25 8.51
CA ILE A 18 2.07 5.72 8.93
C ILE A 18 3.03 5.49 7.76
N ASN A 19 3.64 6.56 7.28
CA ASN A 19 4.67 6.52 6.26
C ASN A 19 6.04 6.74 6.92
N ASN A 20 6.85 5.67 6.96
CA ASN A 20 8.23 5.69 7.46
C ASN A 20 9.27 5.92 6.35
N ILE A 21 8.84 6.29 5.14
CA ILE A 21 9.73 6.61 4.02
C ILE A 21 9.73 8.12 3.76
N LEU A 22 10.92 8.72 3.82
CA LEU A 22 11.15 10.11 3.47
C LEU A 22 10.94 10.34 1.97
N PRO A 23 10.18 11.37 1.54
CA PRO A 23 10.15 11.80 0.14
C PRO A 23 11.55 12.20 -0.36
N PRO A 24 11.89 11.96 -1.65
CA PRO A 24 11.07 11.33 -2.69
C PRO A 24 10.84 9.83 -2.44
N LYS A 25 9.91 9.21 -3.17
CA LYS A 25 9.58 7.77 -3.04
C LYS A 25 10.85 6.90 -3.07
N GLN A 26 11.05 6.06 -2.05
CA GLN A 26 12.16 5.10 -2.00
C GLN A 26 11.60 3.67 -1.97
N CYS A 27 11.89 2.90 -3.00
CA CYS A 27 11.35 1.55 -3.13
C CYS A 27 12.36 0.65 -3.86
N SER A 28 12.32 -0.64 -3.57
CA SER A 28 13.08 -1.66 -4.28
C SER A 28 12.48 -1.99 -5.65
N TYR A 29 11.21 -1.64 -5.86
CA TYR A 29 10.43 -1.87 -7.08
C TYR A 29 9.99 -0.56 -7.73
N SER A 30 9.66 -0.60 -9.01
CA SER A 30 8.96 0.47 -9.74
C SER A 30 7.74 -0.10 -10.45
N CYS A 31 6.81 -0.67 -9.67
CA CYS A 31 5.68 -1.41 -10.22
C CYS A 31 4.85 -0.55 -11.18
N VAL A 32 4.43 -1.13 -12.31
CA VAL A 32 3.71 -0.41 -13.37
C VAL A 32 2.37 0.18 -12.92
N TYR A 33 1.75 -0.45 -11.91
CA TYR A 33 0.47 -0.05 -11.34
C TYR A 33 0.62 0.90 -10.14
N CYS A 34 1.83 1.30 -9.74
CA CYS A 34 2.06 2.02 -8.49
C CYS A 34 1.39 3.39 -8.50
N GLN A 35 0.51 3.63 -7.52
CA GLN A 35 -0.26 4.88 -7.39
C GLN A 35 0.56 6.03 -6.80
N VAL A 36 1.64 5.72 -6.07
CA VAL A 36 2.57 6.71 -5.51
C VAL A 36 3.42 7.38 -6.60
N GLY A 37 3.52 6.75 -7.77
CA GLY A 37 4.33 7.22 -8.89
C GLY A 37 5.54 6.35 -9.18
N GLU A 38 6.40 6.80 -10.08
CA GLU A 38 7.59 6.07 -10.52
C GLU A 38 8.65 6.09 -9.42
N THR A 39 9.42 5.00 -9.30
CA THR A 39 10.61 4.98 -8.46
C THR A 39 11.84 5.34 -9.31
N SER A 40 12.28 6.60 -9.26
CA SER A 40 13.42 7.08 -10.04
C SER A 40 14.71 6.34 -9.68
N ASN A 41 14.98 6.17 -8.38
CA ASN A 41 16.15 5.47 -7.87
C ASN A 41 15.70 4.27 -7.03
N LYS A 42 15.64 3.09 -7.66
CA LYS A 42 15.37 1.84 -6.94
C LYS A 42 16.57 1.48 -6.06
N SER A 43 16.32 0.98 -4.86
CA SER A 43 17.36 0.52 -3.94
C SER A 43 16.93 -0.74 -3.21
N MET A 44 17.89 -1.61 -2.90
CA MET A 44 17.73 -2.72 -1.97
C MET A 44 18.49 -2.49 -0.65
N PHE A 45 19.19 -1.36 -0.53
CA PHE A 45 19.97 -1.02 0.65
C PHE A 45 19.10 -0.34 1.68
N ARG A 46 19.11 -0.89 2.89
CA ARG A 46 18.40 -0.31 4.02
C ARG A 46 19.20 0.87 4.58
N THR A 47 18.55 2.01 4.81
CA THR A 47 19.17 3.22 5.39
C THR A 47 18.31 3.76 6.53
N GLU A 48 18.85 4.64 7.36
CA GLU A 48 18.02 5.41 8.30
C GLU A 48 17.23 6.46 7.51
N LEU A 49 15.90 6.37 7.58
CA LEU A 49 15.01 7.31 6.92
C LEU A 49 14.37 8.26 7.93
N TYR A 50 13.87 7.72 9.03
CA TYR A 50 13.44 8.53 10.16
C TYR A 50 13.97 7.98 11.47
N LYS A 51 14.15 8.86 12.44
CA LYS A 51 14.31 8.45 13.84
C LYS A 51 12.96 7.92 14.34
N PRO A 52 12.87 6.68 14.88
CA PRO A 52 11.61 6.11 15.38
C PRO A 52 10.85 7.02 16.33
N GLN A 53 11.57 7.68 17.25
CA GLN A 53 10.99 8.59 18.22
C GLN A 53 10.22 9.74 17.55
N HIS A 54 10.69 10.23 16.42
CA HIS A 54 10.04 11.31 15.69
C HIS A 54 8.66 10.89 15.16
N ILE A 55 8.57 9.67 14.61
CA ILE A 55 7.30 9.10 14.15
C ILE A 55 6.39 8.81 15.34
N TYR A 56 6.93 8.17 16.39
CA TYR A 56 6.19 7.83 17.60
C TYR A 56 5.51 9.05 18.23
N GLU A 57 6.24 10.16 18.45
CA GLU A 57 5.66 11.37 19.06
C GLU A 57 4.59 12.01 18.18
N LYS A 58 4.77 11.98 16.85
CA LYS A 58 3.73 12.44 15.92
C LYS A 58 2.48 11.57 16.02
N VAL A 59 2.62 10.24 16.07
CA VAL A 59 1.47 9.31 16.18
C VAL A 59 0.76 9.50 17.51
N LYS A 60 1.51 9.54 18.61
CA LYS A 60 0.98 9.80 19.94
C LYS A 60 0.21 11.12 20.03
N SER A 61 0.76 12.18 19.44
CA SER A 61 0.12 13.49 19.42
C SER A 61 -1.13 13.51 18.56
N HIS A 62 -1.13 12.79 17.42
CA HIS A 62 -2.30 12.67 16.55
C HIS A 62 -3.43 11.89 17.22
N LEU A 63 -3.11 10.74 17.85
CA LEU A 63 -4.08 9.93 18.59
C LEU A 63 -4.78 10.69 19.73
N LYS A 64 -4.10 11.66 20.36
CA LYS A 64 -4.71 12.51 21.40
C LYS A 64 -5.77 13.49 20.86
N LYS A 65 -5.72 13.81 19.57
CA LYS A 65 -6.67 14.75 18.93
C LYS A 65 -7.91 14.05 18.38
N ILE A 66 -7.88 12.73 18.24
CA ILE A 66 -8.97 11.94 17.68
C ILE A 66 -9.97 11.65 18.79
N ASP A 67 -11.26 11.86 18.52
CA ASP A 67 -12.34 11.46 19.43
C ASP A 67 -12.34 9.93 19.66
N LEU A 68 -12.69 9.50 20.86
CA LEU A 68 -12.72 8.08 21.24
C LEU A 68 -13.61 7.24 20.32
N THR A 69 -14.69 7.83 19.79
CA THR A 69 -15.60 7.18 18.84
C THR A 69 -14.95 6.90 17.48
N HIS A 70 -13.93 7.67 17.10
CA HIS A 70 -13.20 7.58 15.82
C HIS A 70 -11.80 6.97 15.97
N ARG A 71 -11.50 6.36 17.13
CA ARG A 71 -10.17 5.79 17.40
C ARG A 71 -9.88 4.62 16.43
N PRO A 72 -8.71 4.61 15.76
CA PRO A 72 -8.36 3.56 14.80
C PRO A 72 -8.21 2.20 15.50
N LYS A 73 -8.51 1.12 14.77
CA LYS A 73 -8.27 -0.25 15.26
C LYS A 73 -6.83 -0.71 15.05
N TYR A 74 -6.14 -0.16 14.05
CA TYR A 74 -4.75 -0.48 13.74
C TYR A 74 -3.91 0.78 13.51
N LEU A 75 -2.62 0.66 13.82
CA LEU A 75 -1.58 1.54 13.29
C LEU A 75 -0.93 0.84 12.10
N THR A 76 -1.12 1.32 10.88
CA THR A 76 -0.60 0.63 9.69
C THR A 76 0.58 1.39 9.08
N ILE A 77 1.73 0.73 9.06
CA ILE A 77 2.89 1.16 8.28
C ILE A 77 2.61 0.83 6.82
N VAL A 78 2.18 1.85 6.07
CA VAL A 78 1.97 1.81 4.63
C VAL A 78 2.64 3.04 4.03
N ALA A 79 3.78 2.80 3.40
CA ALA A 79 4.73 3.85 3.09
C ALA A 79 4.66 4.33 1.64
N ASN A 80 5.21 5.52 1.41
CA ASN A 80 5.49 6.06 0.08
C ASN A 80 6.74 5.38 -0.49
N GLY A 81 6.70 4.06 -0.64
CA GLY A 81 7.88 3.27 -0.88
C GLY A 81 7.79 1.84 -0.34
N GLU A 82 8.94 1.22 -0.11
CA GLU A 82 9.03 -0.07 0.58
C GLU A 82 9.43 0.15 2.05
N PRO A 83 8.53 -0.08 3.04
CA PRO A 83 8.82 0.21 4.45
C PRO A 83 10.03 -0.54 5.00
N THR A 84 10.38 -1.73 4.45
CA THR A 84 11.55 -2.48 4.92
C THR A 84 12.89 -1.84 4.54
N LEU A 85 12.91 -0.80 3.70
CA LEU A 85 14.14 -0.04 3.42
C LEU A 85 14.59 0.83 4.60
N ASP A 86 13.74 1.06 5.59
CA ASP A 86 14.16 1.73 6.83
C ASP A 86 14.85 0.73 7.77
N ILE A 87 16.11 0.97 8.13
CA ILE A 87 16.84 0.12 9.10
C ILE A 87 16.14 0.09 10.47
N ASN A 88 15.35 1.12 10.77
CA ASN A 88 14.73 1.29 12.08
C ASN A 88 13.33 0.69 12.19
N LEU A 89 12.84 -0.03 11.15
CA LEU A 89 11.48 -0.56 11.10
C LEU A 89 11.09 -1.37 12.35
N GLY A 90 11.92 -2.32 12.79
CA GLY A 90 11.60 -3.15 13.97
C GLY A 90 11.50 -2.33 15.26
N THR A 91 12.38 -1.33 15.42
CA THR A 91 12.32 -0.40 16.56
C THR A 91 11.07 0.47 16.50
N LEU A 92 10.69 0.96 15.33
CA LEU A 92 9.47 1.73 15.13
C LEU A 92 8.23 0.91 15.51
N ILE A 93 8.12 -0.34 15.04
CA ILE A 93 7.00 -1.24 15.35
C ILE A 93 6.85 -1.38 16.87
N ARG A 94 7.94 -1.72 17.58
CA ARG A 94 7.93 -1.89 19.04
C ARG A 94 7.54 -0.61 19.78
N GLN A 95 7.97 0.56 19.31
CA GLN A 95 7.58 1.83 19.92
C GLN A 95 6.08 2.10 19.70
N LEU A 96 5.56 1.90 18.50
CA LEU A 96 4.15 2.13 18.19
C LEU A 96 3.21 1.22 19.00
N GLN A 97 3.60 -0.03 19.25
CA GLN A 97 2.83 -0.96 20.09
C GLN A 97 2.61 -0.45 21.52
N GLN A 98 3.50 0.39 22.05
CA GLN A 98 3.33 1.01 23.38
C GLN A 98 2.14 1.98 23.46
N LEU A 99 1.55 2.35 22.33
CA LEU A 99 0.33 3.18 22.26
C LEU A 99 -0.95 2.36 22.47
N GLY A 100 -0.83 1.05 22.69
CA GLY A 100 -1.96 0.15 23.00
C GLY A 100 -2.82 -0.20 21.80
N LEU A 101 -2.27 -0.13 20.59
CA LEU A 101 -2.93 -0.51 19.34
C LEU A 101 -2.05 -1.51 18.56
N PRO A 102 -2.64 -2.51 17.88
CA PRO A 102 -1.89 -3.44 17.05
C PRO A 102 -1.26 -2.72 15.86
N VAL A 103 -0.06 -3.15 15.50
CA VAL A 103 0.71 -2.58 14.38
C VAL A 103 0.66 -3.52 13.18
N ALA A 104 0.24 -2.97 12.05
CA ALA A 104 0.18 -3.64 10.76
C ALA A 104 1.27 -3.13 9.81
N VAL A 105 1.83 -4.01 8.98
CA VAL A 105 2.80 -3.64 7.93
C VAL A 105 2.37 -4.19 6.58
N ILE A 106 2.40 -3.36 5.54
CA ILE A 106 2.22 -3.79 4.15
C ILE A 106 3.58 -3.67 3.44
N THR A 107 4.11 -4.78 2.95
CA THR A 107 5.44 -4.83 2.31
C THR A 107 5.35 -5.45 0.92
N ASN A 108 6.18 -4.96 -0.01
CA ASN A 108 6.38 -5.57 -1.31
C ASN A 108 7.21 -6.87 -1.27
N ALA A 109 7.62 -7.30 -0.07
CA ALA A 109 8.33 -8.55 0.21
C ALA A 109 9.76 -8.67 -0.34
N SER A 110 10.24 -7.69 -1.10
CA SER A 110 11.50 -7.75 -1.86
C SER A 110 12.77 -7.98 -1.04
N LEU A 111 12.75 -7.72 0.27
CA LEU A 111 13.88 -7.89 1.17
C LEU A 111 13.68 -9.02 2.19
N LEU A 112 12.66 -9.87 2.00
CA LEU A 112 12.39 -10.99 2.91
C LEU A 112 13.41 -12.13 2.78
N ASP A 113 14.27 -12.12 1.76
CA ASP A 113 15.45 -12.99 1.69
C ASP A 113 16.45 -12.67 2.82
N LYS A 114 16.45 -11.43 3.33
CA LYS A 114 17.33 -10.99 4.41
C LYS A 114 16.74 -11.29 5.79
N GLU A 115 17.53 -11.98 6.62
CA GLU A 115 17.13 -12.37 7.98
C GLU A 115 16.79 -11.16 8.86
N HIS A 116 17.62 -10.11 8.84
CA HIS A 116 17.39 -8.91 9.63
C HIS A 116 16.06 -8.21 9.27
N THR A 117 15.64 -8.26 8.00
CA THR A 117 14.31 -7.75 7.59
C THR A 117 13.18 -8.59 8.15
N ARG A 118 13.31 -9.92 8.13
CA ARG A 118 12.32 -10.82 8.76
C ARG A 118 12.22 -10.57 10.27
N ASN A 119 13.36 -10.42 10.94
CA ASN A 119 13.42 -10.13 12.38
C ASN A 119 12.72 -8.83 12.76
N ASP A 120 12.76 -7.81 11.90
CA ASP A 120 12.00 -6.57 12.12
C ASP A 120 10.50 -6.80 11.98
N LEU A 121 10.07 -7.51 10.93
CA LEU A 121 8.66 -7.77 10.65
C LEU A 121 8.01 -8.73 11.64
N TYR A 122 8.77 -9.64 12.26
CA TYR A 122 8.26 -10.51 13.34
C TYR A 122 7.69 -9.75 14.53
N ASN A 123 8.05 -8.47 14.71
CA ASN A 123 7.49 -7.64 15.78
C ASN A 123 6.06 -7.16 15.48
N ALA A 124 5.59 -7.19 14.23
CA ALA A 124 4.27 -6.66 13.86
C ALA A 124 3.14 -7.65 14.20
N ASP A 125 1.96 -7.14 14.54
CA ASP A 125 0.78 -7.95 14.86
C ASP A 125 0.08 -8.49 13.59
N TRP A 126 0.23 -7.77 12.48
CA TRP A 126 -0.33 -8.12 11.18
C TRP A 126 0.65 -7.75 10.06
N VAL A 127 0.88 -8.65 9.09
CA VAL A 127 1.73 -8.38 7.93
C VAL A 127 1.02 -8.82 6.65
N SER A 128 0.98 -7.95 5.66
CA SER A 128 0.58 -8.29 4.29
C SER A 128 1.78 -8.27 3.36
N VAL A 129 2.10 -9.43 2.81
CA VAL A 129 3.20 -9.60 1.85
C VAL A 129 2.66 -9.59 0.42
N LYS A 130 3.25 -8.74 -0.43
CA LYS A 130 2.83 -8.65 -1.83
C LYS A 130 3.51 -9.72 -2.67
N ILE A 131 2.72 -10.49 -3.41
CA ILE A 131 3.17 -11.55 -4.32
C ILE A 131 2.37 -11.40 -5.61
N ASP A 132 2.94 -10.67 -6.58
CA ASP A 132 2.25 -10.41 -7.85
C ASP A 132 2.47 -11.52 -8.88
N SER A 133 3.60 -12.21 -8.80
CA SER A 133 3.94 -13.32 -9.67
C SER A 133 5.06 -14.13 -9.02
N VAL A 134 5.02 -15.45 -9.23
CA VAL A 134 6.16 -16.35 -8.96
C VAL A 134 6.92 -16.70 -10.24
N ASN A 135 6.48 -16.20 -11.38
CA ASN A 135 7.19 -16.26 -12.65
C ASN A 135 8.11 -15.04 -12.80
N GLU A 136 9.40 -15.29 -13.02
CA GLU A 136 10.45 -14.27 -13.16
C GLU A 136 10.15 -13.23 -14.26
N ALA A 137 9.62 -13.66 -15.41
CA ALA A 137 9.35 -12.76 -16.53
C ALA A 137 8.20 -11.80 -16.20
N SER A 138 7.10 -12.33 -15.66
CA SER A 138 5.97 -11.51 -15.22
C SER A 138 6.34 -10.60 -14.06
N TRP A 139 7.11 -11.10 -13.07
CA TRP A 139 7.62 -10.32 -11.94
C TRP A 139 8.48 -9.14 -12.41
N LYS A 140 9.43 -9.37 -13.31
CA LYS A 140 10.24 -8.30 -13.92
C LYS A 140 9.39 -7.29 -14.68
N LYS A 141 8.39 -7.77 -15.43
CA LYS A 141 7.51 -6.94 -16.23
C LYS A 141 6.62 -6.05 -15.38
N ILE A 142 6.00 -6.60 -14.32
CA ILE A 142 5.01 -5.91 -13.50
C ILE A 142 5.63 -5.10 -12.36
N ASN A 143 6.64 -5.64 -11.66
CA ASN A 143 7.24 -5.00 -10.48
C ASN A 143 8.46 -4.16 -10.81
N ARG A 144 9.11 -4.38 -11.97
CA ARG A 144 10.33 -3.69 -12.40
C ARG A 144 11.37 -3.60 -11.27
N PRO A 145 11.87 -4.74 -10.78
CA PRO A 145 12.68 -4.81 -9.58
C PRO A 145 14.04 -4.13 -9.74
N TYR A 146 14.66 -3.80 -8.61
CA TYR A 146 16.08 -3.46 -8.58
C TYR A 146 16.91 -4.62 -9.13
N ILE A 147 17.95 -4.31 -9.91
CA ILE A 147 18.67 -5.27 -10.76
C ILE A 147 19.33 -6.43 -9.99
N TRP A 148 19.68 -6.24 -8.72
CA TRP A 148 20.32 -7.26 -7.88
C TRP A 148 19.35 -8.07 -7.00
N LEU A 149 18.04 -7.84 -7.14
CA LEU A 149 17.05 -8.68 -6.48
C LEU A 149 16.92 -10.01 -7.22
N ASN A 150 16.74 -11.09 -6.46
CA ASN A 150 16.58 -12.45 -6.97
C ASN A 150 15.23 -13.00 -6.49
N LEU A 151 14.34 -13.34 -7.42
CA LEU A 151 12.99 -13.78 -7.07
C LEU A 151 12.99 -15.07 -6.25
N ASP A 152 13.80 -16.08 -6.63
CA ASP A 152 13.84 -17.35 -5.91
C ASP A 152 14.25 -17.17 -4.44
N ALA A 153 15.26 -16.33 -4.19
CA ALA A 153 15.68 -15.98 -2.83
C ALA A 153 14.58 -15.24 -2.05
N ILE A 154 13.85 -14.34 -2.71
CA ILE A 154 12.70 -13.64 -2.11
C ILE A 154 11.59 -14.63 -1.76
N LEU A 155 11.23 -15.52 -2.67
CA LEU A 155 10.19 -16.54 -2.46
C LEU A 155 10.57 -17.49 -1.33
N GLU A 156 11.83 -17.88 -1.22
CA GLU A 156 12.32 -18.68 -0.08
C GLU A 156 12.27 -17.89 1.23
N GLY A 157 12.69 -16.63 1.20
CA GLY A 157 12.57 -15.71 2.34
C GLY A 157 11.12 -15.54 2.83
N ILE A 158 10.15 -15.46 1.91
CA ILE A 158 8.72 -15.42 2.22
C ILE A 158 8.27 -16.70 2.92
N LYS A 159 8.69 -17.89 2.46
CA LYS A 159 8.35 -19.16 3.11
C LYS A 159 8.89 -19.22 4.54
N ILE A 160 10.18 -18.90 4.72
CA ILE A 160 10.82 -18.84 6.05
C ILE A 160 10.04 -17.90 6.96
N PHE A 161 9.77 -16.68 6.48
CA PHE A 161 8.97 -15.71 7.22
C PHE A 161 7.59 -16.28 7.61
N SER A 162 6.88 -16.92 6.68
CA SER A 162 5.54 -17.47 6.96
C SER A 162 5.52 -18.58 8.01
N ASN A 163 6.59 -19.39 8.09
CA ASN A 163 6.69 -20.48 9.07
C ASN A 163 6.95 -19.94 10.49
N ASP A 164 7.77 -18.90 10.58
CA ASP A 164 8.25 -18.37 11.86
C ASP A 164 7.33 -17.28 12.41
N TYR A 165 6.68 -16.50 11.54
CA TYR A 165 5.83 -15.39 11.94
C TYR A 165 4.60 -15.86 12.74
N LYS A 166 4.36 -15.22 13.88
CA LYS A 166 3.28 -15.59 14.83
C LYS A 166 2.08 -14.65 14.80
N GLY A 167 2.17 -13.54 14.07
CA GLY A 167 1.04 -12.63 13.87
C GLY A 167 0.13 -13.09 12.74
N ILE A 168 -0.76 -12.18 12.30
CA ILE A 168 -1.70 -12.48 11.22
C ILE A 168 -1.01 -12.23 9.87
N LEU A 169 -0.70 -13.31 9.17
CA LEU A 169 -0.15 -13.25 7.81
C LEU A 169 -1.27 -13.14 6.77
N ASN A 170 -1.21 -12.10 5.96
CA ASN A 170 -2.01 -11.97 4.75
C ASN A 170 -1.11 -11.84 3.52
N THR A 171 -1.67 -12.08 2.33
CA THR A 171 -0.98 -11.86 1.05
C THR A 171 -1.79 -10.94 0.14
N GLU A 172 -1.10 -10.26 -0.77
CA GLU A 172 -1.73 -9.40 -1.78
C GLU A 172 -1.16 -9.64 -3.17
N THR A 173 -2.05 -9.81 -4.15
CA THR A 173 -1.70 -9.95 -5.57
C THR A 173 -2.42 -8.84 -6.34
N MET A 174 -1.67 -8.01 -7.07
CA MET A 174 -2.24 -7.04 -8.02
C MET A 174 -2.30 -7.69 -9.40
N LEU A 175 -3.50 -7.95 -9.89
CA LEU A 175 -3.75 -8.57 -11.18
C LEU A 175 -3.92 -7.48 -12.25
N VAL A 176 -3.08 -7.52 -13.28
CA VAL A 176 -3.00 -6.47 -14.31
C VAL A 176 -3.04 -7.11 -15.70
N GLU A 177 -3.90 -6.54 -16.57
CA GLU A 177 -4.14 -7.02 -17.92
C GLU A 177 -2.85 -7.07 -18.75
N GLY A 178 -2.51 -8.25 -19.27
CA GLY A 178 -1.33 -8.48 -20.09
C GLY A 178 0.00 -8.53 -19.32
N TYR A 179 -0.01 -8.54 -17.98
CA TYR A 179 1.22 -8.61 -17.16
C TYR A 179 1.37 -9.93 -16.43
N ASN A 180 0.39 -10.28 -15.58
CA ASN A 180 0.37 -11.47 -14.73
C ASN A 180 -1.00 -12.15 -14.74
N ASP A 181 -1.83 -11.86 -15.74
CA ASP A 181 -3.21 -12.31 -15.85
C ASP A 181 -3.39 -13.60 -16.64
N SER A 182 -2.30 -14.25 -17.08
CA SER A 182 -2.40 -15.57 -17.70
C SER A 182 -2.84 -16.63 -16.67
N ILE A 183 -3.63 -17.61 -17.09
CA ILE A 183 -4.11 -18.68 -16.19
C ILE A 183 -2.95 -19.42 -15.51
N SER A 184 -1.88 -19.70 -16.24
CA SER A 184 -0.69 -20.38 -15.71
C SER A 184 -0.02 -19.57 -14.59
N ASP A 185 0.12 -18.25 -14.78
CA ASP A 185 0.72 -17.37 -13.77
C ASP A 185 -0.13 -17.30 -12.50
N ILE A 186 -1.45 -17.13 -12.67
CA ILE A 186 -2.43 -17.12 -11.57
C ILE A 186 -2.39 -18.45 -10.80
N GLN A 187 -2.35 -19.59 -11.50
CA GLN A 187 -2.26 -20.92 -10.89
C GLN A 187 -0.97 -21.10 -10.09
N ASN A 188 0.18 -20.72 -10.66
CA ASN A 188 1.46 -20.84 -9.98
C ASN A 188 1.54 -19.96 -8.74
N THR A 189 1.03 -18.73 -8.84
CA THR A 189 0.96 -17.78 -7.73
C THR A 189 0.03 -18.29 -6.64
N ALA A 190 -1.17 -18.78 -6.99
CA ALA A 190 -2.10 -19.39 -6.02
C ALA A 190 -1.48 -20.61 -5.33
N LYS A 191 -0.83 -21.50 -6.08
CA LYS A 191 -0.15 -22.67 -5.53
C LYS A 191 0.94 -22.29 -4.52
N PHE A 192 1.74 -21.28 -4.82
CA PHE A 192 2.75 -20.78 -3.89
C PHE A 192 2.12 -20.18 -2.63
N ILE A 193 1.14 -19.29 -2.79
CA ILE A 193 0.44 -18.63 -1.66
C ILE A 193 -0.23 -19.66 -0.74
N SER A 194 -0.85 -20.71 -1.30
CA SER A 194 -1.44 -21.80 -0.54
C SER A 194 -0.44 -22.46 0.42
N GLY A 195 0.81 -22.64 -0.02
CA GLY A 195 1.90 -23.18 0.80
C GLY A 195 2.27 -22.30 2.01
N LEU A 196 2.00 -21.00 1.95
CA LEU A 196 2.25 -20.05 3.04
C LEU A 196 1.17 -20.06 4.12
N LYS A 197 0.02 -20.70 3.85
CA LYS A 197 -1.15 -20.77 4.74
C LYS A 197 -1.57 -19.40 5.33
N PRO A 198 -1.75 -18.35 4.49
CA PRO A 198 -2.13 -17.04 5.01
C PRO A 198 -3.55 -17.09 5.61
N ASN A 199 -3.81 -16.21 6.57
CA ASN A 199 -5.15 -15.98 7.11
C ASN A 199 -6.11 -15.49 6.02
N LYS A 200 -5.62 -14.63 5.12
CA LYS A 200 -6.37 -14.15 3.94
C LYS A 200 -5.42 -13.78 2.80
N ALA A 201 -5.85 -14.07 1.56
CA ALA A 201 -5.20 -13.59 0.34
C ALA A 201 -6.13 -12.62 -0.39
N TYR A 202 -5.62 -11.45 -0.74
CA TYR A 202 -6.37 -10.45 -1.48
C TYR A 202 -5.95 -10.44 -2.95
N ILE A 203 -6.93 -10.48 -3.85
CA ILE A 203 -6.75 -10.20 -5.27
C ILE A 203 -7.21 -8.77 -5.52
N SER A 204 -6.31 -7.92 -5.98
CA SER A 204 -6.57 -6.50 -6.27
C SER A 204 -6.39 -6.21 -7.76
N ILE A 205 -7.03 -5.14 -8.23
CA ILE A 205 -6.85 -4.61 -9.59
C ILE A 205 -6.55 -3.12 -9.52
N PRO A 206 -5.96 -2.50 -10.56
CA PRO A 206 -5.86 -1.05 -10.66
C PRO A 206 -7.25 -0.38 -10.63
N THR A 207 -7.59 0.25 -9.50
CA THR A 207 -8.84 1.02 -9.31
C THR A 207 -8.63 2.53 -9.30
N ARG A 208 -7.38 2.98 -9.32
CA ARG A 208 -6.95 4.39 -9.41
C ARG A 208 -5.88 4.49 -10.51
N PRO A 209 -5.65 5.68 -11.10
CA PRO A 209 -4.70 5.85 -12.18
C PRO A 209 -3.30 5.29 -11.82
N PRO A 210 -2.79 4.33 -12.59
CA PRO A 210 -1.44 3.80 -12.41
C PRO A 210 -0.39 4.79 -12.93
N VAL A 211 0.87 4.64 -12.48
CA VAL A 211 2.00 5.45 -12.96
C VAL A 211 2.24 5.27 -14.46
N GLU A 212 2.18 4.03 -14.96
CA GLU A 212 2.39 3.73 -16.36
C GLU A 212 1.11 3.92 -17.17
N LYS A 213 1.20 4.71 -18.25
CA LYS A 213 0.10 4.87 -19.19
C LYS A 213 -0.21 3.53 -19.86
N GLY A 214 -1.50 3.21 -19.98
CA GLY A 214 -1.97 2.00 -20.65
C GLY A 214 -2.03 0.76 -19.76
N VAL A 215 -1.61 0.83 -18.50
CA VAL A 215 -1.90 -0.20 -17.49
C VAL A 215 -3.39 -0.20 -17.21
N LYS A 216 -4.02 -1.38 -17.34
CA LYS A 216 -5.47 -1.57 -17.21
C LYS A 216 -5.79 -2.67 -16.20
N PRO A 217 -6.96 -2.59 -15.54
CA PRO A 217 -7.48 -3.72 -14.79
C PRO A 217 -7.85 -4.86 -15.73
N VAL A 218 -7.75 -6.08 -15.23
CA VAL A 218 -8.30 -7.26 -15.91
C VAL A 218 -9.84 -7.21 -15.97
N SER A 219 -10.42 -8.00 -16.88
CA SER A 219 -11.87 -8.14 -16.99
C SER A 219 -12.49 -8.82 -15.76
N GLU A 220 -13.78 -8.57 -15.51
CA GLU A 220 -14.54 -9.22 -14.43
C GLU A 220 -14.51 -10.75 -14.52
N ALA A 221 -14.59 -11.31 -15.73
CA ALA A 221 -14.46 -12.74 -15.97
C ALA A 221 -13.10 -13.26 -15.50
N ARG A 222 -12.00 -12.54 -15.78
CA ARG A 222 -10.66 -12.94 -15.35
C ARG A 222 -10.46 -12.80 -13.84
N ILE A 223 -11.11 -11.82 -13.19
CA ILE A 223 -11.14 -11.71 -11.73
C ILE A 223 -11.85 -12.93 -11.12
N ALA A 224 -13.02 -13.30 -11.67
CA ALA A 224 -13.78 -14.45 -11.21
C ALA A 224 -12.98 -15.76 -11.38
N GLU A 225 -12.32 -15.95 -12.52
CA GLU A 225 -11.43 -17.08 -12.76
C GLU A 225 -10.27 -17.12 -11.75
N ALA A 226 -9.61 -15.99 -11.50
CA ALA A 226 -8.53 -15.92 -10.52
C ALA A 226 -9.00 -16.24 -9.09
N TRP A 227 -10.17 -15.72 -8.70
CA TRP A 227 -10.78 -16.03 -7.41
C TRP A 227 -11.07 -17.53 -7.28
N GLN A 228 -11.64 -18.17 -8.31
CA GLN A 228 -11.91 -19.61 -8.31
C GLN A 228 -10.63 -20.43 -8.21
N ILE A 229 -9.57 -20.05 -8.92
CA ILE A 229 -8.27 -20.71 -8.83
C ILE A 229 -7.72 -20.64 -7.40
N PHE A 230 -7.71 -19.45 -6.78
CA PHE A 230 -7.27 -19.29 -5.40
C PHE A 230 -8.13 -20.13 -4.43
N LYS A 231 -9.46 -20.13 -4.64
CA LYS A 231 -10.37 -20.92 -3.82
C LYS A 231 -10.14 -22.43 -3.94
N ASN A 232 -9.87 -22.93 -5.13
CA ASN A 232 -9.52 -24.34 -5.40
C ASN A 232 -8.20 -24.76 -4.74
N HIS A 233 -7.32 -23.80 -4.46
CA HIS A 233 -6.11 -24.00 -3.65
C HIS A 233 -6.36 -23.87 -2.13
N ASN A 234 -7.62 -23.92 -1.69
CA ASN A 234 -8.06 -23.79 -0.29
C ASN A 234 -7.65 -22.47 0.39
N ILE A 235 -7.50 -21.40 -0.39
CA ILE A 235 -7.14 -20.09 0.13
C ILE A 235 -8.42 -19.35 0.55
N ASN A 236 -8.38 -18.68 1.71
CA ASN A 236 -9.37 -17.69 2.08
C ASN A 236 -9.15 -16.42 1.26
N VAL A 237 -9.81 -16.33 0.10
CA VAL A 237 -9.57 -15.28 -0.90
C VAL A 237 -10.66 -14.21 -0.91
N GLU A 238 -10.25 -12.95 -0.98
CA GLU A 238 -11.14 -11.78 -1.09
C GLU A 238 -10.69 -10.87 -2.24
N THR A 239 -11.63 -10.27 -2.95
CA THR A 239 -11.34 -9.35 -4.06
C THR A 239 -11.42 -7.89 -3.62
N LEU A 240 -10.36 -7.14 -3.88
CA LEU A 240 -10.27 -5.70 -3.67
C LEU A 240 -10.45 -4.95 -5.01
N THR A 241 -11.64 -5.04 -5.59
CA THR A 241 -11.94 -4.56 -6.96
C THR A 241 -12.79 -3.29 -7.03
N GLY A 242 -13.62 -3.03 -6.01
CA GLY A 242 -14.40 -1.79 -5.92
C GLY A 242 -13.58 -0.56 -5.54
N PHE A 243 -14.15 0.62 -5.80
CA PHE A 243 -13.69 1.89 -5.22
C PHE A 243 -14.04 1.94 -3.72
N GLU A 244 -13.18 2.55 -2.91
CA GLU A 244 -13.26 2.53 -1.43
C GLU A 244 -14.38 3.39 -0.85
N GLY A 245 -15.11 4.13 -1.70
CA GLY A 245 -16.05 5.16 -1.28
C GLY A 245 -15.37 6.51 -1.11
N THR A 246 -16.18 7.52 -0.81
CA THR A 246 -15.79 8.93 -0.71
C THR A 246 -15.57 9.38 0.74
N ASP A 247 -15.83 8.51 1.72
CA ASP A 247 -15.70 8.82 3.15
C ASP A 247 -14.22 8.83 3.59
N THR A 248 -13.59 9.98 3.37
CA THR A 248 -12.26 10.29 3.88
C THR A 248 -12.37 11.18 5.12
N GLY A 249 -11.48 10.99 6.09
CA GLY A 249 -11.40 11.89 7.26
C GLY A 249 -11.12 13.33 6.83
N TYR A 250 -11.71 14.29 7.56
CA TYR A 250 -11.61 15.73 7.30
C TYR A 250 -11.24 16.48 8.59
N THR A 251 -10.65 17.65 8.45
CA THR A 251 -10.10 18.45 9.55
C THR A 251 -10.68 19.85 9.64
N GLY A 252 -11.49 20.27 8.65
CA GLY A 252 -11.92 21.64 8.47
C GLY A 252 -10.96 22.49 7.64
N ASP A 253 -9.86 21.92 7.15
CA ASP A 253 -8.91 22.57 6.22
C ASP A 253 -8.83 21.75 4.93
N ALA A 254 -9.76 22.03 4.00
CA ALA A 254 -9.86 21.34 2.72
C ALA A 254 -8.54 21.34 1.93
N GLN A 255 -7.77 22.43 2.00
CA GLN A 255 -6.50 22.49 1.29
C GLN A 255 -5.52 21.49 1.90
N ALA A 256 -5.39 21.47 3.23
CA ALA A 256 -4.52 20.53 3.91
C ALA A 256 -4.98 19.07 3.70
N ASP A 257 -6.28 18.81 3.72
CA ASP A 257 -6.85 17.47 3.59
C ASP A 257 -6.68 16.91 2.18
N ILE A 258 -7.00 17.69 1.13
CA ILE A 258 -6.77 17.31 -0.27
C ILE A 258 -5.28 16.99 -0.47
N LEU A 259 -4.37 17.84 0.00
CA LEU A 259 -2.93 17.63 -0.16
C LEU A 259 -2.40 16.44 0.64
N THR A 260 -3.00 16.17 1.79
CA THR A 260 -2.64 15.05 2.66
C THR A 260 -3.05 13.73 2.05
N ILE A 261 -4.31 13.59 1.67
CA ILE A 261 -4.85 12.34 1.15
C ILE A 261 -4.26 12.04 -0.24
N SER A 262 -4.16 13.06 -1.11
CA SER A 262 -3.56 12.92 -2.44
C SER A 262 -2.07 12.60 -2.43
N SER A 263 -1.39 12.71 -1.28
CA SER A 263 0.04 12.38 -1.11
C SER A 263 0.33 10.89 -1.03
N VAL A 264 -0.69 10.07 -0.81
CA VAL A 264 -0.59 8.62 -0.66
C VAL A 264 -1.32 7.89 -1.80
N HIS A 265 -2.42 8.44 -2.29
CA HIS A 265 -3.12 7.89 -3.46
C HIS A 265 -3.89 8.98 -4.24
N PRO A 266 -4.12 8.82 -5.55
CA PRO A 266 -4.97 9.73 -6.34
C PRO A 266 -6.40 9.84 -5.75
N LEU A 267 -6.93 11.04 -5.57
CA LEU A 267 -8.31 11.31 -5.13
C LEU A 267 -9.26 11.36 -6.32
N ARG A 268 -10.43 10.70 -6.26
CA ARG A 268 -11.45 10.81 -7.30
C ARG A 268 -12.24 12.11 -7.11
N GLU A 269 -12.76 12.68 -8.20
CA GLU A 269 -13.45 13.99 -8.19
C GLU A 269 -14.61 14.04 -7.18
N ASP A 270 -15.46 13.02 -7.14
CA ASP A 270 -16.55 12.91 -6.16
C ASP A 270 -16.08 12.86 -4.69
N THR A 271 -14.89 12.32 -4.43
CA THR A 271 -14.28 12.34 -3.09
C THR A 271 -13.84 13.75 -2.70
N ILE A 272 -13.39 14.54 -3.68
CA ILE A 272 -13.03 15.93 -3.46
C ILE A 272 -14.29 16.76 -3.20
N ASP A 273 -15.35 16.54 -3.98
CA ASP A 273 -16.61 17.24 -3.80
C ASP A 273 -17.17 17.02 -2.38
N GLU A 274 -17.15 15.77 -1.88
CA GLU A 274 -17.57 15.48 -0.51
C GLU A 274 -16.64 16.08 0.56
N LEU A 275 -15.32 16.08 0.34
CA LEU A 275 -14.35 16.74 1.23
C LEU A 275 -14.62 18.25 1.33
N LEU A 276 -14.80 18.91 0.19
CA LEU A 276 -15.11 20.34 0.12
C LEU A 276 -16.43 20.65 0.84
N GLU A 277 -17.46 19.82 0.66
CA GLU A 277 -18.72 19.96 1.37
C GLU A 277 -18.54 19.82 2.89
N LYS A 278 -17.86 18.75 3.34
CA LYS A 278 -17.59 18.50 4.78
C LYS A 278 -16.76 19.61 5.43
N ASP A 279 -15.80 20.17 4.70
CA ASP A 279 -14.95 21.28 5.18
C ASP A 279 -15.58 22.66 4.95
N SER A 280 -16.80 22.75 4.40
CA SER A 280 -17.46 24.01 4.05
C SER A 280 -16.60 24.91 3.16
N ALA A 281 -15.88 24.31 2.22
CA ALA A 281 -14.97 24.97 1.29
C ALA A 281 -15.52 24.99 -0.14
N ASP A 282 -15.12 26.00 -0.90
CA ASP A 282 -15.52 26.18 -2.30
C ASP A 282 -14.55 25.47 -3.26
N HIS A 283 -15.06 25.10 -4.44
CA HIS A 283 -14.29 24.41 -5.48
C HIS A 283 -13.09 25.22 -6.02
N SER A 284 -13.06 26.54 -5.79
CA SER A 284 -11.88 27.40 -6.03
C SER A 284 -10.62 26.93 -5.30
N VAL A 285 -10.74 26.24 -4.15
CA VAL A 285 -9.58 25.62 -3.47
C VAL A 285 -8.92 24.59 -4.37
N LEU A 286 -9.71 23.73 -5.03
CA LEU A 286 -9.19 22.72 -5.94
C LEU A 286 -8.51 23.36 -7.16
N GLU A 287 -9.15 24.37 -7.75
CA GLU A 287 -8.62 25.11 -8.90
C GLU A 287 -7.27 25.78 -8.56
N GLN A 288 -7.17 26.42 -7.41
CA GLN A 288 -5.93 27.03 -6.93
C GLN A 288 -4.84 25.98 -6.72
N LEU A 289 -5.16 24.80 -6.20
CA LEU A 289 -4.18 23.72 -6.06
C LEU A 289 -3.65 23.22 -7.41
N ILE A 290 -4.50 23.17 -8.44
CA ILE A 290 -4.10 22.80 -9.81
C ILE A 290 -3.25 23.91 -10.43
N GLN A 291 -3.70 25.16 -10.37
CA GLN A 291 -2.99 26.33 -10.93
C GLN A 291 -1.60 26.51 -10.31
N ASN A 292 -1.49 26.28 -9.00
CA ASN A 292 -0.21 26.35 -8.29
C ASN A 292 0.67 25.10 -8.50
N GLY A 293 0.26 24.15 -9.36
CA GLY A 293 1.01 22.93 -9.64
C GLY A 293 1.21 22.06 -8.40
N LYS A 294 0.32 22.15 -7.41
CA LYS A 294 0.35 21.37 -6.16
C LYS A 294 -0.32 20.00 -6.33
N ILE A 295 -1.24 19.88 -7.27
CA ILE A 295 -1.85 18.62 -7.70
C ILE A 295 -2.00 18.63 -9.23
N LYS A 296 -2.17 17.44 -9.82
CA LYS A 296 -2.47 17.26 -11.25
C LYS A 296 -3.76 16.47 -11.46
N LYS A 297 -4.54 16.85 -12.46
CA LYS A 297 -5.74 16.12 -12.92
C LYS A 297 -5.34 15.02 -13.92
N SER A 298 -6.01 13.88 -13.83
CA SER A 298 -5.89 12.74 -14.75
C SER A 298 -7.25 12.05 -14.89
N SER A 299 -7.47 11.27 -15.95
CA SER A 299 -8.70 10.52 -16.14
C SER A 299 -8.40 9.02 -16.23
N PHE A 300 -9.21 8.20 -15.57
CA PHE A 300 -9.07 6.75 -15.54
C PHE A 300 -10.44 6.08 -15.36
N ASN A 301 -10.75 5.09 -16.21
CA ASN A 301 -12.04 4.37 -16.22
C ASN A 301 -13.28 5.29 -16.20
N GLY A 302 -13.24 6.40 -16.93
CA GLY A 302 -14.36 7.34 -17.02
C GLY A 302 -14.49 8.33 -15.86
N PHE A 303 -13.60 8.26 -14.87
CA PHE A 303 -13.57 9.18 -13.73
C PHE A 303 -12.34 10.09 -13.75
N ASN A 304 -12.48 11.27 -13.17
CA ASN A 304 -11.38 12.20 -12.95
C ASN A 304 -10.72 11.95 -11.59
N TYR A 305 -9.40 12.04 -11.57
CA TYR A 305 -8.56 11.86 -10.40
C TYR A 305 -7.52 12.95 -10.25
N TYR A 306 -7.19 13.28 -9.01
CA TYR A 306 -6.25 14.32 -8.63
C TYR A 306 -5.12 13.74 -7.78
N THR A 307 -3.88 13.92 -8.22
CA THR A 307 -2.68 13.37 -7.55
C THR A 307 -1.77 14.49 -7.09
N ARG A 308 -1.17 14.35 -5.90
CA ARG A 308 -0.15 15.27 -5.40
C ARG A 308 1.03 15.34 -6.36
N THR A 309 1.48 16.56 -6.63
CA THR A 309 2.73 16.82 -7.32
C THR A 309 3.74 17.36 -6.32
N TYR A 310 4.95 16.82 -6.40
CA TYR A 310 6.12 17.36 -5.71
C TYR A 310 6.94 18.02 -6.81
N ASN A 311 6.92 19.34 -6.88
CA ASN A 311 7.81 20.07 -7.79
C ASN A 311 9.24 19.70 -7.40
N THR A 312 9.94 19.04 -8.32
CA THR A 312 11.39 18.78 -8.26
C THR A 312 12.16 20.06 -8.46
#